data_AF-A0A8H4AV73-F1
#
_entry.id   AF-A0A8H4AV73-F1
#
_cell.length_a   1.000
_cell.length_b   1.000
_cell.length_c   1.000
_cell.angle_alpha   90.00
_cell.angle_beta   90.00
_cell.angle_gamma   90.00
#
_symmetry.space_group_name_H-M   'P 1'
#
loop_
_entity.id
_entity.type
_entity.pdbx_description
1 polymer ?
#
loop_
_entity_poly.entity_id
_entity_poly.type
_entity_poly.pdbx_seq_one_letter_code
_entity_poly.pdbx_strand_id
1 'polypeptide(L)'
;MADIGWITGHTYVVYDPLACGGTSVLFESTPLYPTPSRYWEVVAKHKITHFYTAPTAILGEPIDPESWKWYNEIVGRNGCSPGSATLPFFGIDLAVLDSITGKEIIKTEAEGHRISTAAIESALDALPTVAETAAIGESVHAFAILKPNCSIDVKELALQIRKVIGPFAMPKKIYIVSDLPKTRSGKIMRRILRKSISNETDQLGDLSTLSDKYSG
;
A
#
# COMPACT_ATOMS: atom_id res chain seq x y z
N MET A 1 5.56 -12.45 13.80
CA MET A 1 4.84 -13.03 14.96
C MET A 1 3.63 -12.16 15.26
N ALA A 2 2.53 -12.77 15.68
CA ALA A 2 1.30 -12.07 16.05
C ALA A 2 0.99 -12.31 17.53
N ASP A 3 0.49 -11.29 18.21
CA ASP A 3 0.03 -11.40 19.60
C ASP A 3 -1.27 -12.23 19.66
N ILE A 4 -1.41 -13.04 20.70
CA ILE A 4 -2.54 -13.96 20.87
C ILE A 4 -3.87 -13.22 21.02
N GLY A 5 -3.89 -11.97 21.46
CA GLY A 5 -5.09 -11.14 21.56
C GLY A 5 -5.75 -10.80 20.22
N TRP A 6 -5.09 -11.07 19.08
CA TRP A 6 -5.63 -10.82 17.74
C TRP A 6 -6.04 -12.12 17.05
N ILE A 7 -6.96 -12.02 16.08
CA ILE A 7 -7.44 -13.18 15.31
C ILE A 7 -6.29 -13.96 14.64
N THR A 8 -5.25 -13.25 14.23
CA THR A 8 -4.04 -13.82 13.64
C THR A 8 -3.29 -14.72 14.63
N GLY A 9 -3.20 -14.32 15.91
CA GLY A 9 -2.57 -15.13 16.96
C GLY A 9 -3.39 -16.38 17.26
N HIS A 10 -4.71 -16.25 17.40
CA HIS A 10 -5.60 -17.39 17.61
C HIS A 10 -5.46 -18.41 16.48
N THR A 11 -5.62 -17.95 15.23
CA THR A 11 -5.70 -18.82 14.06
C THR A 11 -4.34 -19.43 13.73
N TYR A 12 -3.31 -18.60 13.56
CA TYR A 12 -2.04 -19.03 12.96
C TYR A 12 -0.90 -19.28 13.95
N VAL A 13 -1.08 -18.96 15.24
CA VAL A 13 -0.09 -19.28 16.29
C VAL A 13 -0.55 -20.45 17.16
N VAL A 14 -1.86 -20.55 17.43
CA VAL A 14 -2.41 -21.58 18.32
C VAL A 14 -3.18 -22.65 17.56
N TYR A 15 -4.34 -22.32 17.00
CA TYR A 15 -5.28 -23.33 16.53
C TYR A 15 -4.75 -24.14 15.35
N ASP A 16 -4.35 -23.49 14.26
CA ASP A 16 -3.95 -24.17 13.03
C ASP A 16 -2.68 -25.03 13.21
N PRO A 17 -1.57 -24.51 13.77
CA PRO A 17 -0.37 -25.32 13.97
C PRO A 17 -0.63 -26.52 14.89
N LEU A 18 -1.35 -26.32 16.00
CA LEU A 18 -1.59 -27.40 16.96
C LEU A 18 -2.60 -28.42 16.43
N ALA A 19 -3.63 -28.00 15.71
CA ALA A 19 -4.58 -28.90 15.06
C ALA A 19 -3.90 -29.77 13.99
N CYS A 20 -2.91 -29.22 13.27
CA CYS A 20 -2.11 -29.96 12.30
C CYS A 20 -0.95 -30.78 12.93
N GLY A 21 -0.83 -30.82 14.27
CA GLY A 21 0.25 -31.51 14.96
C GLY A 21 1.63 -30.87 14.77
N GLY A 22 1.67 -29.62 14.32
CA GLY A 22 2.89 -28.83 14.15
C GLY A 22 3.35 -28.16 15.44
N THR A 23 4.59 -27.66 15.39
CA THR A 23 5.19 -26.90 16.49
C THR A 23 5.07 -25.40 16.21
N SER A 24 4.36 -24.67 17.06
CA SER A 24 4.31 -23.20 16.99
C SER A 24 5.31 -22.53 17.95
N VAL A 25 5.72 -21.31 17.60
CA VAL A 25 6.65 -20.50 18.41
C VAL A 25 5.91 -19.28 18.94
N LEU A 26 5.79 -19.21 20.28
CA LEU A 26 5.34 -18.00 20.97
C LEU A 26 6.53 -17.08 21.20
N PHE A 27 6.39 -15.80 20.84
CA PHE A 27 7.44 -14.81 20.98
C PHE A 27 6.95 -13.64 21.83
N GLU A 28 7.53 -13.49 23.01
CA GLU A 28 7.11 -12.52 24.03
C GLU A 28 7.76 -11.14 23.86
N SER A 29 8.89 -11.06 23.16
CA SER A 29 9.66 -9.82 23.06
C SER A 29 9.22 -8.95 21.87
N THR A 30 9.86 -7.80 21.71
CA THR A 30 9.67 -6.95 20.53
C THR A 30 10.66 -7.35 19.42
N PRO A 31 10.34 -7.08 18.14
CA PRO A 31 11.24 -7.35 17.01
C PRO A 31 12.63 -6.72 17.13
N LEU A 32 12.76 -5.64 17.90
CA LEU A 32 13.95 -4.78 17.91
C LEU A 32 14.79 -4.91 19.18
N TYR A 33 14.32 -5.64 20.19
CA TYR A 33 15.01 -5.78 21.46
C TYR A 33 15.60 -7.18 21.64
N PRO A 34 16.88 -7.32 22.04
CA PRO A 34 17.85 -6.26 22.34
C PRO A 34 18.50 -5.63 21.09
N THR A 35 18.38 -6.28 19.93
CA THR A 35 18.93 -5.79 18.65
C THR A 35 17.90 -5.97 17.52
N PRO A 36 18.00 -5.21 16.43
CA PRO A 36 17.14 -5.38 15.24
C PRO A 36 17.24 -6.76 14.57
N SER A 37 18.26 -7.56 14.91
CA SER A 37 18.46 -8.92 14.41
C SER A 37 17.65 -9.98 15.16
N ARG A 38 16.84 -9.59 16.17
CA ARG A 38 16.23 -10.52 17.11
C ARG A 38 15.38 -11.61 16.46
N TYR A 39 14.57 -11.27 15.46
CA TYR A 39 13.77 -12.29 14.75
C TYR A 39 14.65 -13.33 14.06
N TRP A 40 15.74 -12.90 13.44
CA TRP A 40 16.65 -13.80 12.71
C TRP A 40 17.43 -14.71 13.65
N GLU A 41 17.84 -14.20 14.82
CA GLU A 41 18.44 -15.03 15.87
C GLU A 41 17.49 -16.14 16.33
N VAL A 42 16.21 -15.83 16.53
CA VAL A 42 15.19 -16.81 16.94
C VAL A 42 14.93 -17.83 15.83
N VAL A 43 14.82 -17.37 14.58
CA VAL A 43 14.66 -18.24 13.41
C VAL A 43 15.82 -19.22 13.29
N ALA A 44 17.06 -18.73 13.38
CA ALA A 44 18.26 -19.56 13.29
C ALA A 44 18.36 -20.55 14.47
N LYS A 45 18.12 -20.07 15.70
CA LYS A 45 18.22 -20.88 16.92
C LYS A 45 17.22 -22.02 16.95
N HIS A 46 15.96 -21.75 16.57
CA HIS A 46 14.87 -22.72 16.63
C HIS A 46 14.61 -23.43 15.30
N LYS A 47 15.44 -23.16 14.27
CA LYS A 47 15.31 -23.73 12.91
C LYS A 47 13.88 -23.57 12.36
N ILE A 48 13.32 -22.37 12.50
CA ILE A 48 11.95 -22.07 12.09
C ILE A 48 11.84 -22.25 10.57
N THR A 49 10.87 -23.04 10.13
CA THR A 49 10.63 -23.34 8.70
C THR A 49 9.69 -22.36 8.02
N HIS A 50 8.72 -21.81 8.78
CA HIS A 50 7.74 -20.84 8.28
C HIS A 50 7.68 -19.62 9.21
N PHE A 51 7.88 -18.43 8.65
CA PHE A 51 7.91 -17.17 9.40
C PHE A 51 6.81 -16.23 8.93
N TYR A 52 5.86 -15.93 9.82
CA TYR A 52 4.71 -15.06 9.53
C TYR A 52 4.70 -13.85 10.48
N THR A 53 4.64 -12.64 9.93
CA THR A 53 4.66 -11.39 10.72
C THR A 53 3.90 -10.26 10.03
N ALA A 54 3.57 -9.22 10.81
CA ALA A 54 2.92 -8.03 10.27
C ALA A 54 3.92 -7.17 9.47
N PRO A 55 3.48 -6.51 8.37
CA PRO A 55 4.30 -5.54 7.64
C PRO A 55 4.91 -4.46 8.55
N THR A 56 4.14 -3.99 9.52
CA THR A 56 4.57 -2.97 10.48
C THR A 56 5.73 -3.42 11.36
N ALA A 57 5.83 -4.72 11.68
CA ALA A 57 6.94 -5.27 12.44
C ALA A 57 8.24 -5.35 11.63
N ILE A 58 8.14 -5.27 10.29
CA ILE A 58 9.29 -5.16 9.40
C ILE A 58 9.57 -3.68 9.05
N LEU A 59 8.53 -2.85 8.85
CA LEU A 59 8.65 -1.57 8.13
C LEU A 59 7.79 -0.40 8.65
N GLY A 60 6.89 -0.60 9.63
CA GLY A 60 6.01 0.45 10.18
C GLY A 60 4.79 0.90 9.34
N GLU A 61 4.67 0.53 8.05
CA GLU A 61 3.66 1.04 7.09
C GLU A 61 3.19 -0.10 6.13
N PRO A 62 2.18 0.13 5.24
CA PRO A 62 1.87 -0.81 4.15
C PRO A 62 3.13 -1.15 3.33
N ILE A 63 3.32 -2.41 2.94
CA ILE A 63 4.55 -2.88 2.26
C ILE A 63 4.79 -2.05 0.99
N ASP A 64 5.87 -1.29 0.96
CA ASP A 64 6.32 -0.56 -0.22
C ASP A 64 6.92 -1.52 -1.28
N PRO A 65 6.97 -1.12 -2.56
CA PRO A 65 7.46 -1.98 -3.64
C PRO A 65 8.92 -2.46 -3.49
N GLU A 66 9.78 -1.70 -2.82
CA GLU A 66 11.20 -2.03 -2.64
C GLU A 66 11.39 -3.04 -1.51
N SER A 67 10.71 -2.86 -0.39
CA SER A 67 10.72 -3.83 0.70
C SER A 67 9.99 -5.12 0.34
N TRP A 68 8.95 -5.04 -0.49
CA TRP A 68 8.35 -6.23 -1.08
C TRP A 68 9.38 -6.99 -1.93
N LYS A 69 10.17 -6.28 -2.76
CA LYS A 69 11.22 -6.92 -3.58
C LYS A 69 12.25 -7.62 -2.70
N TRP A 70 12.73 -6.95 -1.66
CA TRP A 70 13.64 -7.56 -0.69
C TRP A 70 13.02 -8.81 -0.05
N TYR A 71 11.78 -8.73 0.43
CA TYR A 71 11.10 -9.87 1.05
C TYR A 71 10.88 -11.01 0.05
N ASN A 72 10.45 -10.72 -1.17
CA ASN A 72 10.23 -11.72 -2.20
C ASN A 72 11.54 -12.37 -2.68
N GLU A 73 12.64 -11.63 -2.76
CA GLU A 73 13.94 -12.16 -3.14
C GLU A 73 14.57 -13.01 -2.04
N ILE A 74 14.57 -12.51 -0.80
CA ILE A 74 15.26 -13.15 0.33
C ILE A 74 14.40 -14.23 0.99
N VAL A 75 13.10 -13.99 1.14
CA VAL A 75 12.17 -14.89 1.86
C VAL A 75 11.26 -15.64 0.88
N GLY A 76 10.65 -14.95 -0.08
CA GLY A 76 9.62 -15.48 -0.99
C GLY A 76 10.11 -16.25 -2.22
N ARG A 77 11.44 -16.30 -2.45
CA ARG A 77 12.08 -16.94 -3.62
C ARG A 77 11.46 -16.60 -4.97
N ASN A 78 11.03 -15.36 -5.16
CA ASN A 78 10.45 -14.84 -6.41
C ASN A 78 9.11 -15.45 -6.87
N GLY A 79 8.34 -16.07 -5.96
CA GLY A 79 7.09 -16.76 -6.32
C GLY A 79 5.82 -15.91 -6.38
N CYS A 80 5.82 -14.68 -5.83
CA CYS A 80 4.60 -13.87 -5.67
C CYS A 80 4.63 -12.60 -6.54
N SER A 81 3.46 -11.98 -6.81
CA SER A 81 3.37 -10.64 -7.42
C SER A 81 3.26 -9.53 -6.36
N PRO A 82 3.93 -8.37 -6.52
CA PRO A 82 3.91 -7.30 -5.52
C PRO A 82 2.51 -6.81 -5.15
N GLY A 83 2.22 -6.77 -3.85
CA GLY A 83 0.97 -6.22 -3.30
C GLY A 83 -0.30 -7.02 -3.62
N SER A 84 -0.19 -8.15 -4.33
CA SER A 84 -1.32 -9.01 -4.65
C SER A 84 -1.52 -10.09 -3.60
N ALA A 85 -2.77 -10.28 -3.16
CA ALA A 85 -3.17 -11.42 -2.34
C ALA A 85 -3.34 -12.72 -3.16
N THR A 86 -3.02 -12.69 -4.47
CA THR A 86 -3.13 -13.80 -5.42
C THR A 86 -4.57 -14.27 -5.67
N LEU A 87 -4.85 -15.56 -5.50
CA LEU A 87 -6.15 -16.16 -5.75
C LEU A 87 -6.85 -16.50 -4.42
N PRO A 88 -8.19 -16.53 -4.40
CA PRO A 88 -8.93 -16.99 -3.23
C PRO A 88 -8.52 -18.42 -2.81
N PHE A 89 -8.59 -18.66 -1.50
CA PHE A 89 -8.35 -19.98 -0.92
C PHE A 89 -9.55 -20.90 -1.18
N PHE A 90 -9.35 -22.22 -1.00
CA PHE A 90 -10.40 -23.21 -1.23
C PHE A 90 -11.68 -22.89 -0.46
N GLY A 91 -12.83 -23.03 -1.14
CA GLY A 91 -14.15 -22.77 -0.57
C GLY A 91 -14.50 -21.29 -0.41
N ILE A 92 -13.62 -20.37 -0.80
CA ILE A 92 -13.91 -18.94 -0.84
C ILE A 92 -14.20 -18.55 -2.29
N ASP A 93 -15.45 -18.20 -2.57
CA ASP A 93 -15.84 -17.62 -3.84
C ASP A 93 -15.86 -16.09 -3.72
N LEU A 94 -15.02 -15.40 -4.50
CA LEU A 94 -14.88 -13.96 -4.45
C LEU A 94 -15.69 -13.31 -5.57
N ALA A 95 -16.65 -12.48 -5.20
CA ALA A 95 -17.41 -11.64 -6.10
C ALA A 95 -17.03 -10.16 -5.91
N VAL A 96 -16.79 -9.44 -7.01
CA VAL A 96 -16.67 -7.97 -6.97
C VAL A 96 -18.05 -7.39 -7.23
N LEU A 97 -18.58 -6.63 -6.27
CA LEU A 97 -19.86 -5.95 -6.42
C LEU A 97 -19.65 -4.48 -6.80
N ASP A 98 -20.54 -3.97 -7.64
CA ASP A 98 -20.65 -2.53 -7.83
C ASP A 98 -21.26 -1.88 -6.58
N SER A 99 -20.64 -0.79 -6.10
CA SER A 99 -21.03 -0.11 -4.86
C SER A 99 -22.39 0.59 -4.95
N ILE A 100 -22.84 0.92 -6.17
CA ILE A 100 -24.12 1.60 -6.39
C ILE A 100 -25.23 0.57 -6.65
N THR A 101 -24.97 -0.39 -7.53
CA THR A 101 -26.02 -1.32 -7.98
C THR A 101 -26.08 -2.62 -7.17
N GLY A 102 -25.05 -2.96 -6.41
CA GLY A 102 -24.96 -4.21 -5.63
C GLY A 102 -24.90 -5.48 -6.49
N LYS A 103 -24.86 -5.35 -7.82
CA LYS A 103 -24.75 -6.46 -8.75
C LYS A 103 -23.30 -6.92 -8.84
N GLU A 104 -23.14 -8.23 -9.01
CA GLU A 104 -21.84 -8.81 -9.29
C GLU A 104 -21.33 -8.33 -10.64
N ILE A 105 -20.10 -7.83 -10.63
CA ILE A 105 -19.35 -7.46 -11.82
C ILE A 105 -18.77 -8.75 -12.40
N ILE A 106 -19.64 -9.52 -13.04
CA ILE A 106 -19.25 -10.66 -13.87
C ILE A 106 -18.55 -10.05 -15.08
N LYS A 107 -17.26 -10.35 -15.26
CA LYS A 107 -16.39 -9.81 -16.32
C LYS A 107 -17.15 -9.50 -17.62
N THR A 108 -17.46 -8.24 -17.86
CA THR A 108 -17.79 -7.73 -19.19
C THR A 108 -17.23 -6.33 -19.35
N GLU A 109 -16.38 -6.23 -20.38
CA GLU A 109 -16.38 -5.15 -21.37
C GLU A 109 -16.21 -3.73 -20.83
N ALA A 110 -14.96 -3.39 -20.57
CA ALA A 110 -14.49 -2.07 -20.94
C ALA A 110 -13.06 -2.20 -21.45
N GLU A 111 -12.76 -1.53 -22.55
CA GLU A 111 -11.48 -0.85 -22.76
C GLU A 111 -11.25 0.22 -21.66
N GLY A 112 -11.50 -0.14 -20.41
CA GLY A 112 -11.46 0.67 -19.21
C GLY A 112 -10.53 -0.05 -18.27
N HIS A 113 -9.23 0.09 -18.53
CA HIS A 113 -8.22 -0.40 -17.63
C HIS A 113 -8.42 0.24 -16.25
N ARG A 114 -8.91 -0.55 -15.28
CA ARG A 114 -8.90 -0.16 -13.86
C ARG A 114 -7.45 -0.09 -13.40
N ILE A 115 -6.83 1.07 -13.59
CA ILE A 115 -5.48 1.31 -13.11
C ILE A 115 -5.57 1.54 -11.60
N SER A 116 -4.82 0.75 -10.84
CA SER A 116 -4.69 1.02 -9.41
C SER A 116 -3.98 2.36 -9.21
N THR A 117 -4.53 3.22 -8.35
CA THR A 117 -3.89 4.50 -8.02
C THR A 117 -2.47 4.29 -7.49
N ALA A 118 -2.26 3.19 -6.77
CA ALA A 118 -0.95 2.78 -6.27
C ALA A 118 0.07 2.49 -7.38
N ALA A 119 -0.33 1.96 -8.54
CA ALA A 119 0.59 1.73 -9.64
C ALA A 119 1.11 3.05 -10.24
N ILE A 120 0.23 4.04 -10.34
CA ILE A 120 0.59 5.38 -10.83
C ILE A 120 1.47 6.11 -9.82
N GLU A 121 1.13 6.03 -8.53
CA GLU A 121 1.96 6.58 -7.44
C GLU A 121 3.36 5.96 -7.50
N SER A 122 3.46 4.63 -7.54
CA SER A 122 4.73 3.93 -7.63
C SER A 122 5.54 4.28 -8.90
N ALA A 123 4.88 4.50 -10.04
CA ALA A 123 5.55 4.90 -11.27
C ALA A 123 6.15 6.31 -11.19
N LEU A 124 5.49 7.22 -10.45
CA LEU A 124 5.97 8.59 -10.24
C LEU A 124 7.02 8.66 -9.13
N ASP A 125 6.85 7.93 -8.04
CA ASP A 125 7.81 7.86 -6.93
C ASP A 125 9.16 7.25 -7.36
N ALA A 126 9.17 6.47 -8.45
CA ALA A 126 10.39 5.97 -9.06
C ALA A 126 11.29 7.08 -9.67
N LEU A 127 10.78 8.30 -9.84
CA LEU A 127 11.59 9.43 -10.31
C LEU A 127 12.36 10.09 -9.15
N PRO A 128 13.68 10.27 -9.26
CA PRO A 128 14.49 10.82 -8.17
C PRO A 128 14.15 12.28 -7.83
N THR A 129 13.54 13.01 -8.76
CA THR A 129 13.09 14.41 -8.61
C THR A 129 11.80 14.55 -7.81
N VAL A 130 11.00 13.50 -7.75
CA VAL A 130 9.72 13.46 -7.03
C VAL A 130 9.99 13.06 -5.58
N ALA A 131 9.34 13.75 -4.65
CA ALA A 131 9.40 13.46 -3.22
C ALA A 131 8.27 12.51 -2.81
N GLU A 132 7.04 12.87 -3.19
CA GLU A 132 5.84 12.11 -2.85
C GLU A 132 4.76 12.31 -3.91
N THR A 133 3.90 11.31 -4.08
CA THR A 133 2.77 11.39 -4.99
C THR A 133 1.46 10.93 -4.38
N ALA A 134 0.35 11.38 -4.98
CA ALA A 134 -0.97 10.88 -4.69
C ALA A 134 -1.80 10.80 -5.98
N ALA A 135 -2.45 9.67 -6.23
CA ALA A 135 -3.35 9.48 -7.36
C ALA A 135 -4.78 9.21 -6.90
N ILE A 136 -5.76 9.85 -7.55
CA ILE A 136 -7.17 9.82 -7.15
C ILE A 136 -8.09 9.75 -8.37
N GLY A 137 -9.19 9.01 -8.21
CA GLY A 137 -10.34 9.05 -9.09
C GLY A 137 -10.42 7.87 -10.07
N GLU A 138 -11.60 7.68 -10.66
CA GLU A 138 -11.83 6.69 -11.72
C GLU A 138 -11.20 7.16 -13.04
N SER A 139 -11.31 8.46 -13.33
CA SER A 139 -10.41 9.10 -14.28
C SER A 139 -9.24 9.68 -13.50
N VAL A 140 -8.09 9.02 -13.62
CA VAL A 140 -6.87 9.28 -12.86
C VAL A 140 -6.48 10.75 -12.91
N HIS A 141 -6.41 11.38 -11.74
CA HIS A 141 -5.71 12.64 -11.50
C HIS A 141 -4.52 12.34 -10.59
N ALA A 142 -3.35 12.88 -10.92
CA ALA A 142 -2.14 12.67 -10.15
C ALA A 142 -1.65 14.00 -9.54
N PHE A 143 -1.15 13.93 -8.32
CA PHE A 143 -0.49 15.01 -7.61
C PHE A 143 0.94 14.57 -7.31
N ALA A 144 1.89 15.46 -7.56
CA ALA A 144 3.30 15.20 -7.29
C ALA A 144 3.92 16.38 -6.52
N ILE A 145 4.68 16.05 -5.48
CA ILE A 145 5.56 16.97 -4.76
C ILE A 145 6.98 16.76 -5.30
N LEU A 146 7.69 17.85 -5.55
CA LEU A 146 9.08 17.81 -5.98
C LEU A 146 10.02 17.99 -4.79
N LYS A 147 11.21 17.40 -4.89
CA LYS A 147 12.29 17.67 -3.93
C LYS A 147 12.75 19.13 -4.04
N PRO A 148 13.23 19.75 -2.94
CA PRO A 148 13.72 21.12 -2.97
C PRO A 148 14.82 21.29 -4.02
N ASN A 149 14.79 22.41 -4.74
CA ASN A 149 15.70 22.77 -5.84
C ASN A 149 15.56 21.94 -7.14
N CYS A 150 14.49 21.17 -7.31
CA CYS A 150 14.19 20.48 -8.56
C CYS A 150 12.98 21.12 -9.25
N SER A 151 13.10 21.39 -10.55
CA SER A 151 11.97 21.72 -11.43
C SER A 151 11.84 20.63 -12.49
N ILE A 152 10.61 20.16 -12.72
CA ILE A 152 10.31 19.17 -13.75
C ILE A 152 9.09 19.63 -14.54
N ASP A 153 9.07 19.33 -15.84
CA ASP A 153 7.89 19.58 -16.67
C ASP A 153 6.88 18.43 -16.51
N VAL A 154 5.59 18.76 -16.60
CA VAL A 154 4.48 17.81 -16.49
C VAL A 154 4.58 16.72 -17.57
N LYS A 155 5.14 17.07 -18.73
CA LYS A 155 5.36 16.13 -19.84
C LYS A 155 6.30 14.98 -19.47
N GLU A 156 7.32 15.25 -18.66
CA GLU A 156 8.29 14.24 -18.26
C GLU A 156 7.69 13.23 -17.28
N LEU A 157 6.86 13.72 -16.35
CA LEU A 157 6.06 12.87 -15.44
C LEU A 157 5.10 11.97 -16.23
N ALA A 158 4.42 12.52 -17.24
CA ALA A 158 3.54 11.75 -18.12
C ALA A 158 4.31 10.71 -18.94
N LEU A 159 5.50 11.05 -19.45
CA LEU A 159 6.37 10.14 -20.18
C LEU A 159 6.79 8.95 -19.30
N GLN A 160 7.10 9.21 -18.03
CA GLN A 160 7.46 8.17 -17.08
C GLN A 160 6.30 7.19 -16.85
N ILE A 161 5.09 7.68 -16.58
CA ILE A 161 3.90 6.83 -16.43
C ILE A 161 3.68 5.99 -17.69
N ARG A 162 3.81 6.62 -18.86
CA ARG A 162 3.69 5.95 -20.16
C ARG A 162 4.73 4.84 -20.34
N LYS A 163 5.96 5.03 -19.86
CA LYS A 163 7.05 4.06 -19.95
C LYS A 163 6.86 2.88 -19.00
N VAL A 164 6.39 3.13 -17.78
CA VAL A 164 6.26 2.10 -16.73
C VAL A 164 4.98 1.28 -16.90
N ILE A 165 3.84 1.94 -17.14
CA ILE A 165 2.53 1.29 -17.15
C ILE A 165 1.99 1.18 -18.58
N GLY A 166 2.08 2.26 -19.34
CA GLY A 166 1.57 2.32 -20.72
C GLY A 166 0.70 3.54 -21.00
N PRO A 167 0.34 3.78 -22.28
CA PRO A 167 -0.41 4.97 -22.70
C PRO A 167 -1.82 5.04 -22.11
N PHE A 168 -2.40 3.89 -21.74
CA PHE A 168 -3.73 3.83 -21.14
C PHE A 168 -3.78 4.32 -19.69
N ALA A 169 -2.64 4.35 -19.00
CA ALA A 169 -2.54 4.79 -17.61
C ALA A 169 -2.31 6.30 -17.47
N MET A 170 -2.38 7.03 -18.58
CA MET A 170 -2.11 8.47 -18.60
C MET A 170 -3.15 9.21 -17.74
N PRO A 171 -2.73 9.98 -16.73
CA PRO A 171 -3.64 10.83 -15.97
C PRO A 171 -4.28 11.88 -16.88
N LYS A 172 -5.54 12.25 -16.61
CA LYS A 172 -6.19 13.37 -17.31
C LYS A 172 -5.48 14.69 -17.04
N LYS A 173 -5.07 14.89 -15.79
CA LYS A 173 -4.30 16.05 -15.32
C LYS A 173 -3.31 15.62 -14.25
N ILE A 174 -2.16 16.27 -14.26
CA ILE A 174 -1.11 16.12 -13.26
C ILE A 174 -0.92 17.50 -12.62
N TYR A 175 -0.95 17.55 -11.30
CA TYR A 175 -0.77 18.77 -10.52
C TYR A 175 0.56 18.70 -9.77
N ILE A 176 1.40 19.70 -9.97
CA ILE A 176 2.60 19.89 -9.15
C ILE A 176 2.20 20.77 -7.97
N VAL A 177 2.33 20.23 -6.77
CA VAL A 177 1.93 20.89 -5.52
C VAL A 177 3.13 20.99 -4.57
N SER A 178 3.12 22.00 -3.71
CA SER A 178 4.16 22.18 -2.69
C SER A 178 4.05 21.17 -1.56
N ASP A 179 2.82 20.81 -1.18
CA ASP A 179 2.56 19.85 -0.11
C ASP A 179 1.19 19.18 -0.30
N LEU A 180 1.02 18.01 0.29
CA LEU A 180 -0.20 17.20 0.24
C LEU A 180 -0.90 17.23 1.61
N PRO A 181 -2.24 17.32 1.65
CA PRO A 181 -2.97 17.37 2.91
C PRO A 181 -2.78 16.05 3.65
N LYS A 182 -2.13 16.11 4.81
CA LYS A 182 -1.83 14.96 5.66
C LYS A 182 -2.49 15.10 7.02
N THR A 183 -2.87 13.98 7.60
CA THR A 183 -3.28 13.94 9.01
C THR A 183 -2.07 14.15 9.93
N ARG A 184 -2.31 14.41 11.22
CA ARG A 184 -1.26 14.41 12.27
C ARG A 184 -0.43 13.13 12.32
N SER A 185 -0.98 12.01 11.83
CA SER A 185 -0.30 10.72 11.73
C SER A 185 0.46 10.52 10.40
N GLY A 186 0.55 11.54 9.54
CA GLY A 186 1.27 11.47 8.26
C GLY A 186 0.49 10.86 7.09
N LYS A 187 -0.73 10.37 7.31
CA LYS A 187 -1.54 9.75 6.25
C LYS A 187 -2.11 10.81 5.29
N ILE A 188 -1.95 10.59 3.99
CA ILE A 188 -2.50 11.47 2.95
C ILE A 188 -4.04 11.43 2.98
N MET A 189 -4.66 12.59 3.16
CA MET A 189 -6.11 12.79 3.19
C MET A 189 -6.68 12.87 1.76
N ARG A 190 -6.66 11.75 1.05
CA ARG A 190 -7.17 11.63 -0.34
C ARG A 190 -8.62 12.11 -0.52
N ARG A 191 -9.41 12.12 0.55
CA ARG A 191 -10.77 12.66 0.58
C ARG A 191 -10.83 14.15 0.18
N ILE A 192 -9.92 14.97 0.68
CA ILE A 192 -9.89 16.42 0.42
C ILE A 192 -9.53 16.68 -1.04
N LEU A 193 -8.48 16.00 -1.53
CA LEU A 193 -8.03 16.08 -2.92
C LEU A 193 -9.10 15.60 -3.92
N ARG A 194 -9.93 14.62 -3.54
CA ARG A 194 -11.06 14.21 -4.38
C ARG A 194 -12.11 15.32 -4.50
N LYS A 195 -12.42 15.99 -3.38
CA LYS A 195 -13.41 17.07 -3.34
C LYS A 195 -12.93 18.34 -4.04
N SER A 196 -11.62 18.61 -4.03
CA SER A 196 -11.06 19.74 -4.79
C SER A 196 -11.17 19.51 -6.30
N ILE A 197 -11.06 18.26 -6.77
CA ILE A 197 -11.26 17.92 -8.19
C ILE A 197 -12.74 17.98 -8.59
N SER A 198 -13.66 17.56 -7.70
CA SER A 198 -15.11 17.61 -7.97
C SER A 198 -15.73 19.01 -7.81
N ASN A 199 -14.93 20.04 -7.50
CA ASN A 199 -15.40 21.40 -7.17
C ASN A 199 -16.41 21.45 -6.02
N GLU A 200 -16.40 20.46 -5.12
CA GLU A 200 -17.26 20.40 -3.92
C GLU A 200 -16.52 20.94 -2.69
N THR A 201 -15.92 22.12 -2.81
CA THR A 201 -15.12 22.75 -1.74
C THR A 201 -15.94 23.14 -0.52
N ASP A 202 -17.25 23.29 -0.67
CA ASP A 202 -18.13 23.72 0.42
C ASP A 202 -18.48 22.59 1.39
N GLN A 203 -18.21 21.33 1.01
CA GLN A 203 -18.49 20.15 1.83
C GLN A 203 -17.22 19.42 2.26
N LEU A 204 -16.15 20.15 2.62
CA LEU A 204 -14.89 19.54 3.02
C LEU A 204 -14.97 18.70 4.31
N GLY A 205 -16.07 18.75 5.07
CA GLY A 205 -16.29 17.94 6.27
C GLY A 205 -15.32 18.30 7.39
N ASP A 206 -15.08 17.38 8.33
CA ASP A 206 -14.17 17.64 9.45
C ASP A 206 -12.71 17.73 9.00
N LEU A 207 -12.06 18.84 9.35
CA LEU A 207 -10.65 19.18 9.07
C LEU A 207 -9.80 19.21 10.35
N SER A 208 -10.37 18.88 11.51
CA SER A 208 -9.72 18.94 12.83
C SER A 208 -8.46 18.07 12.97
N THR A 209 -8.30 17.07 12.10
CA THR A 209 -7.19 16.10 12.11
C THR A 209 -6.06 16.44 11.15
N LEU A 210 -6.19 17.52 10.38
CA LEU A 210 -5.20 17.99 9.43
C LEU A 210 -3.97 18.54 10.19
N SER A 211 -2.78 18.38 9.62
CA SER A 211 -1.55 18.85 10.26
C SER A 211 -1.51 20.38 10.36
N ASP A 212 -0.96 20.91 11.47
CA ASP A 212 -1.00 22.36 11.77
C ASP A 212 -0.18 23.23 10.80
N LYS A 213 0.50 22.63 9.81
CA LYS A 213 1.26 23.32 8.76
C LYS A 213 0.38 24.11 7.77
N TYR A 214 -0.93 23.92 7.83
CA TYR A 214 -1.91 24.53 6.93
C TYR A 214 -2.90 25.46 7.64
N SER A 215 -2.69 25.72 8.94
CA SER A 215 -3.58 26.49 9.82
C SER A 215 -3.27 27.99 9.84
N GLY A 216 -2.59 28.53 8.82
CA GLY A 216 -2.15 29.92 8.75
C GLY A 216 -2.33 30.53 7.37
#